data_AF-A0A6B2M5N4-F1
#
_entry.id   AF-A0A6B2M5N4-F1
#
_cell.length_a   1.000
_cell.length_b   1.000
_cell.length_c   1.000
_cell.angle_alpha   90.00
_cell.angle_beta   90.00
_cell.angle_gamma   90.00
#
_symmetry.space_group_name_H-M   'P 1'
#
loop_
_entity.id
_entity.type
_entity.pdbx_description
1 polymer ?
#
loop_
_entity_poly.entity_id
_entity_poly.type
_entity_poly.pdbx_seq_one_letter_code
_entity_poly.pdbx_strand_id
1 'polypeptide(L)'
;MILNTAIQACEIMLSIAVLIGFYRLAKGPTAVDRIIAFDLIVLTIVAFTALLSIEEGTEHFLELILVISLLGFFGTIALIKAMGATENTEEVE
;
A
#
# COMPACT_ATOMS: atom_id res chain seq x y z
N MET A 1 26.52 8.36 9.70
CA MET A 1 26.63 6.92 9.97
C MET A 1 25.36 6.37 10.64
N ILE A 2 24.96 6.89 11.81
CA ILE A 2 23.73 6.45 12.51
C ILE A 2 22.47 6.59 11.64
N LEU A 3 22.31 7.73 10.96
CA LEU A 3 21.15 7.98 10.09
C LEU A 3 21.05 6.96 8.95
N ASN A 4 22.14 6.69 8.24
CA ASN A 4 22.18 5.74 7.13
C ASN A 4 21.79 4.33 7.57
N THR A 5 22.34 3.88 8.71
CA THR A 5 22.00 2.55 9.27
C THR A 5 20.53 2.48 9.68
N ALA A 6 19.96 3.56 10.22
CA ALA A 6 18.54 3.61 10.57
C ALA A 6 17.65 3.54 9.32
N ILE A 7 17.99 4.23 8.24
CA ILE A 7 17.25 4.19 6.96
C ILE A 7 17.26 2.76 6.41
N GLN A 8 18.43 2.14 6.30
CA GLN A 8 18.57 0.76 5.80
C GLN A 8 17.78 -0.25 6.66
N ALA A 9 17.79 -0.09 7.99
CA ALA A 9 17.00 -0.94 8.87
C ALA A 9 15.49 -0.78 8.62
N CYS A 10 15.01 0.46 8.45
CA CYS A 10 13.62 0.75 8.12
C CYS A 10 13.22 0.16 6.76
N GLU A 11 14.05 0.29 5.73
CA GLU A 11 13.79 -0.28 4.40
C GLU A 11 13.64 -1.80 4.42
N ILE A 12 14.49 -2.49 5.19
CA ILE A 12 14.39 -3.94 5.39
C ILE A 12 13.06 -4.28 6.09
N MET A 13 12.70 -3.55 7.14
CA MET A 13 11.43 -3.75 7.86
C MET A 13 10.22 -3.53 6.95
N LEU A 14 10.23 -2.46 6.14
CA LEU A 14 9.16 -2.16 5.18
C LEU A 14 9.08 -3.23 4.08
N SER A 15 10.21 -3.74 3.59
CA SER A 15 10.24 -4.84 2.62
C SER A 15 9.57 -6.09 3.17
N ILE A 16 9.85 -6.44 4.43
CA ILE A 16 9.18 -7.55 5.13
C ILE A 16 7.68 -7.28 5.28
N ALA A 17 7.30 -6.05 5.65
CA ALA A 17 5.91 -5.65 5.78
C ALA A 17 5.13 -5.77 4.46
N VAL A 18 5.74 -5.42 3.32
CA VAL A 18 5.16 -5.63 1.99
C VAL A 18 4.92 -7.12 1.71
N LEU A 19 5.88 -7.99 2.02
CA LEU A 19 5.72 -9.44 1.85
C LEU A 19 4.57 -10.01 2.70
N ILE A 20 4.46 -9.56 3.96
CA ILE A 20 3.35 -9.92 4.86
C ILE A 20 2.02 -9.37 4.31
N GLY A 21 2.03 -8.15 3.79
CA GLY A 21 0.89 -7.52 3.13
C GLY A 21 0.39 -8.38 1.96
N PHE A 22 1.27 -8.79 1.05
CA PHE A 22 0.92 -9.67 -0.07
C PHE A 22 0.34 -11.00 0.40
N TYR A 23 0.90 -11.59 1.44
CA TYR A 23 0.34 -12.81 2.05
C TYR A 23 -1.10 -12.59 2.53
N ARG A 24 -1.37 -11.47 3.22
CA ARG A 24 -2.71 -11.14 3.72
C ARG A 24 -3.67 -10.74 2.60
N LEU A 25 -3.18 -10.12 1.54
CA LEU A 25 -3.97 -9.82 0.33
C LEU A 25 -4.45 -11.10 -0.36
N ALA A 26 -3.58 -12.12 -0.45
CA ALA A 26 -3.90 -13.40 -1.08
C ALA A 26 -4.78 -14.32 -0.21
N LYS A 27 -4.50 -14.40 1.10
CA LYS A 27 -5.17 -15.34 2.03
C LYS A 27 -6.11 -14.67 3.04
N GLY A 28 -6.47 -13.41 2.85
CA GLY A 28 -7.39 -12.70 3.72
C GLY A 28 -8.76 -13.41 3.80
N PRO A 29 -9.33 -13.60 5.00
CA PRO A 29 -10.56 -14.37 5.19
C PRO A 29 -11.80 -13.63 4.68
N THR A 30 -11.84 -12.30 4.85
CA THR A 30 -12.93 -11.45 4.32
C THR A 30 -12.44 -10.61 3.14
N ALA A 31 -13.37 -10.17 2.29
CA ALA A 31 -13.03 -9.24 1.20
C ALA A 31 -12.52 -7.90 1.75
N VAL A 32 -13.09 -7.42 2.87
CA VAL A 32 -12.63 -6.22 3.58
C VAL A 32 -11.18 -6.38 4.06
N ASP A 33 -10.80 -7.53 4.63
CA ASP A 33 -9.41 -7.78 5.06
C ASP A 33 -8.41 -7.68 3.91
N ARG A 34 -8.82 -8.11 2.71
CA ARG A 34 -7.98 -8.02 1.50
C ARG A 34 -7.84 -6.58 1.01
N ILE A 35 -8.92 -5.79 1.05
CA ILE A 35 -8.87 -4.36 0.72
C ILE A 35 -7.94 -3.61 1.69
N ILE A 36 -8.05 -3.87 3.00
CA ILE A 36 -7.17 -3.25 3.99
C ILE A 36 -5.71 -3.67 3.76
N ALA A 37 -5.47 -4.94 3.42
CA ALA A 37 -4.12 -5.41 3.09
C ALA A 37 -3.56 -4.73 1.84
N PHE A 38 -4.38 -4.50 0.81
CA PHE A 38 -3.98 -3.74 -0.38
C PHE A 38 -3.55 -2.31 -0.02
N ASP A 39 -4.38 -1.59 0.75
CA ASP A 39 -4.10 -0.22 1.18
C ASP A 39 -2.79 -0.15 1.99
N LEU A 40 -2.58 -1.12 2.89
CA LEU A 40 -1.36 -1.25 3.67
C LEU A 40 -0.11 -1.49 2.79
N ILE A 41 -0.21 -2.32 1.75
CA ILE A 41 0.90 -2.54 0.80
C ILE A 41 1.26 -1.22 0.11
N VAL A 42 0.26 -0.50 -0.42
CA VAL A 42 0.52 0.76 -1.14
C VAL A 42 1.16 1.80 -0.22
N LEU A 43 0.65 1.98 0.99
CA LEU A 43 1.24 2.90 1.96
C LEU A 43 2.68 2.52 2.33
N THR A 44 2.96 1.22 2.48
CA THR A 44 4.30 0.72 2.79
C THR A 44 5.28 0.98 1.65
N ILE A 45 4.83 0.82 0.39
CA ILE A 45 5.63 1.16 -0.80
C ILE A 45 5.91 2.66 -0.87
N VAL A 46 4.92 3.49 -0.55
CA VAL A 46 5.10 4.95 -0.46
C VAL A 46 6.16 5.31 0.58
N ALA A 47 6.09 4.72 1.78
CA ALA A 47 7.08 4.94 2.83
C ALA A 47 8.49 4.48 2.42
N PHE A 48 8.59 3.33 1.76
CA PHE A 48 9.87 2.82 1.24
C PHE A 48 10.47 3.76 0.18
N THR A 49 9.64 4.24 -0.75
CA THR A 49 10.06 5.18 -1.80
C THR A 49 10.48 6.53 -1.21
N ALA A 50 9.85 6.97 -0.11
CA ALA A 50 10.24 8.19 0.60
C ALA A 50 11.62 8.06 1.27
N LEU A 51 11.95 6.88 1.82
CA LEU A 51 13.28 6.61 2.39
C LEU A 51 14.36 6.58 1.29
N LEU A 52 14.07 5.94 0.16
CA LEU A 52 14.95 5.96 -1.03
C LEU A 52 15.23 7.40 -1.51
N SER A 53 14.22 8.28 -1.49
CA SER A 53 14.39 9.69 -1.85
C SER A 53 15.39 10.41 -0.95
N ILE A 54 15.40 10.07 0.34
CA ILE A 54 16.33 10.62 1.32
C ILE A 54 17.74 10.07 1.10
N GLU A 55 17.89 8.77 0.77
CA GLU A 55 19.18 8.15 0.51
C GLU A 55 19.86 8.71 -0.75
N GLU A 56 19.10 8.87 -1.84
CA GLU A 56 19.59 9.42 -3.11
C GLU A 56 19.72 10.96 -3.10
N GLY A 57 19.16 11.63 -2.09
CA GLY A 57 19.24 13.08 -1.94
C GLY A 57 18.55 13.86 -3.07
N THR A 58 17.55 13.25 -3.72
CA THR A 58 16.83 13.82 -4.86
C THR A 58 15.33 13.86 -4.64
N GLU A 59 14.70 14.95 -5.09
CA GLU A 59 13.26 15.17 -5.01
C GLU A 59 12.47 14.49 -6.13
N HIS A 60 13.15 13.85 -7.11
CA HIS A 60 12.47 13.19 -8.25
C HIS A 60 11.47 12.11 -7.82
N PHE A 61 11.67 11.50 -6.65
CA PHE A 61 10.78 10.49 -6.11
C PHE A 61 9.48 11.08 -5.51
N LEU A 62 9.40 12.38 -5.24
CA LEU A 62 8.20 13.01 -4.69
C LEU A 62 7.01 12.93 -5.65
N GLU A 63 7.26 13.13 -6.95
CA GLU A 63 6.21 12.97 -7.97
C GLU A 63 5.70 11.53 -8.00
N LEU A 64 6.60 10.55 -7.91
CA LEU A 64 6.25 9.13 -7.87
C LEU A 64 5.43 8.78 -6.62
N ILE A 65 5.85 9.28 -5.45
CA ILE A 65 5.15 9.10 -4.18
C ILE A 65 3.71 9.64 -4.26
N LEU A 66 3.53 10.84 -4.82
CA LEU A 66 2.22 11.46 -4.98
C LEU A 66 1.32 10.63 -5.91
N VAL A 67 1.84 10.20 -7.06
CA VAL A 67 1.08 9.39 -8.02
C VAL A 67 0.67 8.04 -7.43
N ILE A 68 1.60 7.33 -6.78
CA ILE A 68 1.31 6.02 -6.16
C ILE A 68 0.30 6.17 -5.01
N SER A 69 0.46 7.20 -4.17
CA SER A 69 -0.45 7.46 -3.04
C SER A 69 -1.89 7.72 -3.52
N LEU A 70 -2.06 8.56 -4.54
CA LEU A 70 -3.36 8.83 -5.15
C LEU A 70 -3.95 7.58 -5.81
N LEU A 71 -3.13 6.83 -6.55
CA LEU A 71 -3.57 5.60 -7.21
C LEU A 71 -4.02 4.54 -6.20
N GLY A 72 -3.27 4.35 -5.11
CA GLY A 72 -3.63 3.45 -4.03
C GLY A 72 -4.95 3.81 -3.39
N PHE A 73 -5.11 5.08 -3.00
CA PHE A 73 -6.32 5.59 -2.39
C PHE A 73 -7.55 5.42 -3.30
N PHE A 74 -7.44 5.80 -4.57
CA PHE A 74 -8.53 5.60 -5.54
C PHE A 74 -8.80 4.10 -5.79
N GLY A 75 -7.77 3.26 -5.79
CA GLY A 75 -7.91 1.81 -5.86
C GLY A 75 -8.73 1.24 -4.71
N THR A 76 -8.45 1.66 -3.48
CA THR A 76 -9.21 1.26 -2.29
C THR A 76 -10.68 1.68 -2.38
N ILE A 77 -10.97 2.91 -2.80
CA ILE A 77 -12.36 3.39 -3.02
C ILE A 77 -13.07 2.55 -4.08
N ALA A 78 -12.41 2.27 -5.19
CA ALA A 78 -12.98 1.47 -6.28
C ALA A 78 -13.32 0.05 -5.81
N LEU A 79 -12.43 -0.59 -5.03
CA LEU A 79 -12.66 -1.92 -4.46
C LEU A 79 -13.84 -1.94 -3.47
N ILE A 80 -13.94 -0.93 -2.60
CA ILE A 80 -15.07 -0.81 -1.66
C ILE A 80 -16.38 -0.65 -2.42
N LYS A 81 -16.41 0.24 -3.43
CA LYS A 81 -17.60 0.44 -4.25
C LYS A 81 -17.99 -0.82 -5.02
N ALA A 82 -17.00 -1.55 -5.57
CA ALA A 82 -17.25 -2.81 -6.26
C ALA A 82 -17.88 -3.86 -5.34
N MET A 83 -17.44 -3.93 -4.08
CA MET A 83 -18.03 -4.82 -3.06
C MET A 83 -19.46 -4.42 -2.67
N GLY A 84 -19.73 -3.13 -2.43
CA GLY A 84 -21.07 -2.66 -2.07
C GLY A 84 -22.06 -2.68 -3.24
N ALA A 85 -21.57 -2.62 -4.48
CA ALA A 85 -22.41 -2.72 -5.67
C ALA A 85 -23.00 -4.13 -5.86
N THR A 86 -22.29 -5.18 -5.42
CA THR A 86 -22.79 -6.56 -5.49
C THR A 86 -23.99 -6.84 -4.57
N GLU A 87 -24.14 -6.12 -3.45
CA GLU A 87 -25.25 -6.30 -2.49
C GLU A 87 -26.62 -5.90 -3.10
N ASN A 88 -26.66 -4.90 -3.98
CA ASN A 88 -27.90 -4.42 -4.60
C ASN A 88 -28.43 -5.31 -5.74
N THR A 89 -27.73 -6.39 -6.11
CA THR A 89 -28.14 -7.25 -7.23
C THR A 89 -28.88 -8.52 -6.76
N GLU A 90 -28.79 -8.87 -5.47
CA GLU A 90 -29.49 -10.03 -4.90
C GLU A 90 -30.91 -9.70 -4.38
N GLU A 91 -31.24 -8.42 -4.18
CA GLU A 91 -32.60 -8.00 -3.76
C GLU A 91 -33.62 -7.93 -4.92
N VAL A 92 -33.22 -8.22 -6.16
CA VAL A 92 -34.10 -8.16 -7.34
C VAL A 92 -34.47 -9.55 -7.90
N GLU A 93 -34.28 -10.63 -7.12
CA GLU A 93 -34.84 -11.96 -7.46
C GLU A 93 -35.95 -12.40 -6.50
#